data_AF-X6L816-F1
#
_entry.id   AF-X6L816-F1
#
_cell.length_a   1.000
_cell.length_b   1.000
_cell.length_c   1.000
_cell.angle_alpha   90.00
_cell.angle_beta   90.00
_cell.angle_gamma   90.00
#
_symmetry.space_group_name_H-M   'P 1'
#
loop_
_entity.id
_entity.type
_entity.pdbx_description
1 polymer ?
#
loop_
_entity_poly.entity_id
_entity_poly.type
_entity_poly.pdbx_seq_one_letter_code
_entity_poly.pdbx_strand_id
1 'polypeptide(L)'
;REILFARSIIYPSDDEKTHKEQYAWNAKVESEDEYTQMILLTWVKYDQYIQQTMQISAMWNHQIDLNLIYVAILCCAKDVNLTMQLLTAFKQWKFRDNNEQNYKKRMNEFLEKRGCNHNINLFHMFYFKTVDAIKGSTLITVNDGLPFVKKDRNHL
;
A
#
# COMPACT_ATOMS: atom_id res chain seq x y z
N ARG A 1 4.47 31.05 6.72
CA ARG A 1 3.29 30.34 7.28
C ARG A 1 3.71 28.91 7.48
N GLU A 2 3.51 28.35 8.67
CA GLU A 2 3.76 26.93 8.94
C GLU A 2 2.47 26.15 8.61
N ILE A 3 2.56 25.12 7.76
CA ILE A 3 1.43 24.26 7.46
C ILE A 3 1.54 23.03 8.38
N LEU A 4 0.66 22.97 9.37
CA LEU A 4 0.58 21.84 10.29
C LEU A 4 -0.41 20.82 9.73
N PHE A 5 0.10 19.63 9.38
CA PHE A 5 -0.73 18.48 9.03
C PHE A 5 -1.17 17.73 10.28
N ALA A 6 -2.33 17.06 10.21
CA ALA A 6 -2.77 16.16 11.27
C ALA A 6 -1.67 15.12 11.56
N ARG A 7 -1.33 14.94 12.83
CA ARG A 7 -0.27 14.01 13.25
C ARG A 7 -0.60 12.61 12.77
N SER A 8 0.36 12.00 12.08
CA SER A 8 0.34 10.59 11.72
C SER A 8 0.29 9.71 12.97
N ILE A 9 -0.15 8.46 12.80
CA ILE A 9 -0.30 7.47 13.89
C ILE A 9 1.08 7.17 14.50
N ILE A 10 1.30 7.55 15.76
CA ILE A 10 2.54 7.30 16.50
C ILE A 10 2.51 5.89 17.10
N TYR A 11 3.47 5.04 16.73
CA TYR A 11 3.68 3.75 17.37
C TYR A 11 4.67 3.89 18.54
N PRO A 12 4.30 3.49 19.78
CA PRO A 12 5.18 3.62 20.95
C PRO A 12 6.47 2.81 20.87
N SER A 13 6.55 1.83 19.97
CA SER A 13 7.69 0.95 19.77
C SER A 13 8.80 1.56 18.91
N ASP A 14 8.48 2.57 18.11
CA ASP A 14 9.42 3.18 17.19
C ASP A 14 10.09 4.38 17.86
N ASP A 15 11.40 4.54 17.65
CA ASP A 15 12.06 5.74 18.15
C ASP A 15 11.49 7.00 17.45
N GLU A 16 11.46 8.12 18.17
CA GLU A 16 10.85 9.36 17.70
C GLU A 16 11.42 9.85 16.36
N LYS A 17 12.68 9.54 16.07
CA LYS A 17 13.35 9.93 14.83
C LYS A 17 12.87 9.08 13.66
N THR A 18 12.84 7.76 13.80
CA THR A 18 12.28 6.82 12.82
C THR A 18 10.81 7.15 12.53
N HIS A 19 10.05 7.52 13.56
CA HIS A 19 8.66 7.90 13.41
C HIS A 19 8.48 9.20 12.60
N LYS A 20 9.25 10.25 12.92
CA LYS A 20 9.24 11.52 12.18
C LYS A 20 9.65 11.32 10.73
N GLU A 21 10.61 10.46 10.43
CA GLU A 21 11.08 10.22 9.07
C GLU A 21 10.10 9.39 8.24
N GLN A 22 9.47 8.35 8.81
CA GLN A 22 8.55 7.48 8.05
C GLN A 22 7.17 8.11 7.80
N TYR A 23 6.71 8.96 8.72
CA TYR A 23 5.36 9.50 8.69
C TYR A 23 5.28 11.00 8.41
N ALA A 24 6.41 11.60 8.01
CA ALA A 24 6.46 12.97 7.52
C ALA A 24 5.83 13.11 6.13
N TRP A 25 5.52 14.36 5.79
CA TRP A 25 5.07 14.79 4.48
C TRP A 25 6.17 15.60 3.80
N ASN A 26 6.43 15.28 2.53
CA ASN A 26 7.20 16.10 1.63
C ASN A 26 6.26 17.13 0.99
N ALA A 27 6.76 18.36 0.81
CA ALA A 27 6.05 19.43 0.13
C ALA A 27 6.89 19.93 -1.04
N LYS A 28 6.29 20.01 -2.23
CA LYS A 28 6.94 20.52 -3.43
C LYS A 28 6.00 21.50 -4.13
N VAL A 29 6.53 22.62 -4.60
CA VAL A 29 5.78 23.52 -5.48
C VAL A 29 5.59 22.83 -6.83
N GLU A 30 4.35 22.58 -7.20
CA GLU A 30 3.98 21.94 -8.47
C GLU A 30 3.86 22.98 -9.59
N SER A 31 3.25 24.12 -9.29
CA SER A 31 3.16 25.27 -10.18
C SER A 31 2.94 26.57 -9.39
N GLU A 32 3.31 27.70 -9.97
CA GLU A 32 3.11 29.02 -9.36
C GLU A 32 2.82 30.05 -10.46
N ASP A 33 1.82 30.90 -10.22
CA ASP A 33 1.48 32.08 -11.02
C ASP A 33 1.50 33.34 -10.14
N GLU A 34 1.13 34.50 -10.71
CA GLU A 34 1.17 35.79 -10.01
C GLU A 34 0.33 35.83 -8.71
N TYR A 35 -0.73 35.00 -8.64
CA TYR A 35 -1.70 35.02 -7.55
C TYR A 35 -1.81 33.70 -6.77
N THR A 36 -1.31 32.59 -7.31
CA THR A 36 -1.54 31.24 -6.80
C THR A 36 -0.28 30.38 -6.82
N GLN A 37 -0.05 29.63 -5.75
CA GLN A 37 0.96 28.57 -5.68
C GLN A 37 0.27 27.23 -5.40
N MET A 38 0.48 26.25 -6.28
CA MET A 38 0.06 24.87 -6.05
C MET A 38 1.19 24.10 -5.39
N ILE A 39 0.91 23.51 -4.23
CA ILE A 39 1.86 22.70 -3.47
C ILE A 39 1.38 21.24 -3.52
N LEU A 40 2.21 20.38 -4.09
CA LEU A 40 2.04 18.94 -4.02
C LEU A 40 2.60 18.42 -2.69
N LEU A 41 1.76 17.67 -1.97
CA LEU A 41 2.13 17.02 -0.74
C LEU A 41 2.18 15.52 -0.95
N THR A 42 3.34 14.92 -0.68
CA THR A 42 3.54 13.47 -0.78
C THR A 42 3.94 12.92 0.57
N TRP A 43 3.48 11.73 0.89
CA TRP A 43 3.91 11.05 2.11
C TRP A 43 5.32 10.49 1.91
N VAL A 44 6.25 10.67 2.87
CA VAL A 44 7.65 10.23 2.71
C VAL A 44 7.75 8.75 2.39
N LYS A 45 6.93 7.89 3.04
CA LYS A 45 6.92 6.46 2.72
C LYS A 45 6.49 6.24 1.27
N TYR A 46 5.47 6.91 0.75
CA TYR A 46 5.09 6.79 -0.66
C TYR A 46 6.28 7.05 -1.60
N ASP A 47 7.01 8.15 -1.39
CA ASP A 47 8.17 8.52 -2.22
C ASP A 47 9.31 7.50 -2.13
N GLN A 48 9.44 6.79 -1.00
CA GLN A 48 10.44 5.73 -0.86
C GLN A 48 10.12 4.45 -1.63
N TYR A 49 8.83 4.15 -1.87
CA TYR A 49 8.39 2.88 -2.46
C TYR A 49 7.85 3.02 -3.89
N ILE A 50 7.55 4.25 -4.35
CA ILE A 50 6.96 4.51 -5.67
C ILE A 50 7.78 3.91 -6.82
N GLN A 51 9.10 4.15 -6.85
CA GLN A 51 9.95 3.68 -7.95
C GLN A 51 10.00 2.15 -8.06
N GLN A 52 10.16 1.46 -6.92
CA GLN A 52 10.18 -0.01 -6.90
C GLN A 52 8.82 -0.60 -7.26
N THR A 53 7.73 0.02 -6.79
CA THR A 53 6.36 -0.39 -7.13
C THR A 53 6.13 -0.30 -8.64
N MET A 54 6.57 0.80 -9.27
CA MET A 54 6.46 0.98 -10.71
C MET A 54 7.34 0.02 -11.51
N GLN A 55 8.57 -0.23 -11.06
CA GLN A 55 9.46 -1.21 -11.69
C GLN A 55 8.83 -2.60 -11.71
N ILE A 56 8.34 -3.10 -10.57
CA ILE A 56 7.70 -4.41 -10.48
C ILE A 56 6.42 -4.43 -11.33
N SER A 57 5.63 -3.35 -11.32
CA SER A 57 4.44 -3.23 -12.16
C SER A 57 4.78 -3.42 -13.65
N ALA A 58 5.83 -2.75 -14.13
CA ALA A 58 6.31 -2.90 -15.51
C ALA A 58 6.76 -4.33 -15.84
N MET A 59 7.49 -4.99 -14.92
CA MET A 59 7.90 -6.40 -15.09
C MET A 59 6.70 -7.35 -15.23
N TRP A 60 5.56 -6.99 -14.65
CA TRP A 60 4.29 -7.74 -14.75
C TRP A 60 3.33 -7.19 -15.81
N ASN A 61 3.80 -6.34 -16.72
CA ASN A 61 2.97 -5.70 -17.75
C ASN A 61 1.71 -5.03 -17.16
N HIS A 62 1.86 -4.39 -15.99
CA HIS A 62 0.82 -3.67 -15.27
C HIS A 62 -0.42 -4.49 -14.89
N GLN A 63 -0.31 -5.81 -14.88
CA GLN A 63 -1.43 -6.72 -14.56
C GLN A 63 -1.74 -6.82 -13.07
N ILE A 64 -0.81 -6.40 -12.21
CA ILE A 64 -0.96 -6.46 -10.76
C ILE A 64 -1.34 -5.07 -10.23
N ASP A 65 -2.28 -5.04 -9.30
CA ASP A 65 -2.68 -3.83 -8.58
C ASP A 65 -1.47 -3.18 -7.88
N LEU A 66 -1.27 -1.87 -8.06
CA LEU A 66 -0.12 -1.15 -7.52
C LEU A 66 -0.10 -1.18 -5.98
N ASN A 67 -1.27 -1.12 -5.32
CA ASN A 67 -1.31 -1.21 -3.86
C ASN A 67 -0.96 -2.62 -3.38
N LEU A 68 -1.33 -3.66 -4.13
CA LEU A 68 -0.90 -5.03 -3.83
C LEU A 68 0.62 -5.19 -3.96
N ILE A 69 1.23 -4.63 -5.02
CA ILE A 69 2.69 -4.62 -5.17
C ILE A 69 3.32 -3.90 -3.98
N TYR A 70 2.85 -2.70 -3.65
CA TYR A 70 3.33 -1.92 -2.52
C TYR A 70 3.29 -2.71 -1.20
N VAL A 71 2.17 -3.35 -0.89
CA VAL A 71 2.05 -4.20 0.31
C VAL A 71 3.02 -5.37 0.29
N ALA A 72 3.20 -6.03 -0.86
CA ALA A 72 4.18 -7.11 -0.99
C ALA A 72 5.62 -6.63 -0.77
N ILE A 73 5.97 -5.43 -1.24
CA ILE A 73 7.28 -4.81 -1.00
C ILE A 73 7.48 -4.56 0.50
N LEU A 74 6.45 -4.08 1.22
CA LEU A 74 6.51 -3.91 2.68
C LEU A 74 6.78 -5.24 3.39
N CYS A 75 6.10 -6.31 2.99
CA CYS A 75 6.31 -7.65 3.56
C CYS A 75 7.72 -8.19 3.31
N CYS A 76 8.39 -7.75 2.24
CA CYS A 76 9.71 -8.22 1.82
C CYS A 76 10.84 -7.23 2.11
N ALA A 77 10.62 -6.20 2.94
CA ALA A 77 11.63 -5.20 3.30
C ALA A 77 12.37 -4.60 2.09
N LYS A 78 11.65 -4.26 1.01
CA LYS A 78 12.18 -3.70 -0.26
C LYS A 78 13.01 -4.65 -1.13
N ASP A 79 13.10 -5.94 -0.81
CA ASP A 79 13.78 -6.92 -1.67
C ASP A 79 12.90 -7.29 -2.88
N VAL A 80 13.30 -6.83 -4.06
CA VAL A 80 12.59 -7.05 -5.32
C VAL A 80 12.47 -8.53 -5.67
N ASN A 81 13.51 -9.33 -5.44
CA ASN A 81 13.49 -10.75 -5.79
C ASN A 81 12.53 -11.53 -4.89
N LEU A 82 12.55 -11.26 -3.59
CA LEU A 82 11.59 -11.84 -2.64
C LEU A 82 10.17 -11.37 -2.95
N THR A 83 9.96 -10.09 -3.27
CA THR A 83 8.64 -9.59 -3.68
C THR A 83 8.12 -10.29 -4.93
N MET A 84 8.97 -10.49 -5.95
CA MET A 84 8.59 -11.21 -7.17
C MET A 84 8.21 -12.66 -6.91
N GLN A 85 8.97 -13.36 -6.05
CA GLN A 85 8.65 -14.73 -5.64
C GLN A 85 7.33 -14.78 -4.87
N LEU A 86 7.10 -13.84 -3.95
CA LEU A 86 5.89 -13.75 -3.15
C LEU A 86 4.64 -13.49 -4.00
N LEU A 87 4.72 -12.54 -4.94
CA LEU A 87 3.64 -12.23 -5.87
C LEU A 87 3.33 -13.42 -6.81
N THR A 88 4.36 -14.15 -7.24
CA THR A 88 4.20 -15.37 -8.05
C THR A 88 3.49 -16.46 -7.26
N ALA A 89 3.93 -16.72 -6.02
CA ALA A 89 3.30 -17.69 -5.13
C ALA A 89 1.84 -17.32 -4.83
N PHE A 90 1.57 -16.03 -4.56
CA PHE A 90 0.21 -15.53 -4.37
C PHE A 90 -0.67 -15.76 -5.59
N LYS A 91 -0.17 -15.44 -6.80
CA LYS A 91 -0.92 -15.65 -8.05
C LYS A 91 -1.31 -17.12 -8.23
N GLN A 92 -0.40 -18.04 -7.94
CA GLN A 92 -0.69 -19.48 -7.99
C GLN A 92 -1.69 -19.91 -6.91
N TRP A 93 -1.49 -19.47 -5.67
CA TRP A 93 -2.36 -19.78 -4.54
C TRP A 93 -3.81 -19.31 -4.78
N LYS A 94 -3.99 -18.13 -5.36
CA LYS A 94 -5.31 -17.53 -5.63
C LYS A 94 -6.24 -18.46 -6.41
N PHE A 95 -5.69 -19.22 -7.37
CA PHE A 95 -6.45 -20.12 -8.25
C PHE A 95 -6.49 -21.58 -7.76
N ARG A 96 -5.78 -21.92 -6.68
CA ARG A 96 -5.81 -23.26 -6.07
C ARG A 96 -6.93 -23.37 -5.03
N ASP A 97 -7.39 -24.60 -4.80
CA ASP A 97 -8.22 -25.00 -3.65
C ASP A 97 -9.46 -24.13 -3.37
N ASN A 98 -10.03 -23.52 -4.42
CA ASN A 98 -11.14 -22.57 -4.31
C ASN A 98 -10.86 -21.38 -3.37
N ASN A 99 -9.60 -20.97 -3.20
CA ASN A 99 -9.21 -19.88 -2.29
C ASN A 99 -9.95 -18.57 -2.59
N GLU A 100 -10.12 -18.21 -3.86
CA GLU A 100 -10.91 -17.03 -4.25
C GLU A 100 -12.39 -17.13 -3.86
N GLN A 101 -12.98 -18.33 -3.92
CA GLN A 101 -14.36 -18.56 -3.48
C GLN A 101 -14.48 -18.54 -1.95
N ASN A 102 -13.46 -19.05 -1.25
CA ASN A 102 -13.39 -18.98 0.21
C ASN A 102 -13.30 -17.52 0.68
N TYR A 103 -12.59 -16.66 -0.04
CA TYR A 103 -12.60 -15.22 0.21
C TYR A 103 -14.00 -14.62 0.04
N LYS A 104 -14.71 -14.92 -1.06
CA LYS A 104 -16.07 -14.38 -1.29
C LYS A 104 -17.03 -14.68 -0.14
N LYS A 105 -16.92 -15.86 0.49
CA LYS A 105 -17.71 -16.23 1.67
C LYS A 105 -17.44 -15.35 2.89
N ARG A 106 -16.24 -14.78 3.00
CA ARG A 106 -15.76 -13.98 4.14
C ARG A 106 -15.57 -12.50 3.81
N MET A 107 -15.91 -12.08 2.59
CA MET A 107 -15.69 -10.74 2.08
C MET A 107 -16.29 -9.67 3.00
N ASN A 108 -17.49 -9.92 3.54
CA ASN A 108 -18.18 -8.98 4.42
C ASN A 108 -17.41 -8.71 5.72
N GLU A 109 -16.70 -9.71 6.28
CA GLU A 109 -15.88 -9.53 7.48
C GLU A 109 -14.76 -8.50 7.26
N PHE A 110 -14.18 -8.47 6.05
CA PHE A 110 -13.19 -7.46 5.68
C PHE A 110 -13.83 -6.09 5.48
N LEU A 111 -14.97 -6.02 4.80
CA LEU A 111 -15.67 -4.76 4.52
C LEU A 111 -16.12 -4.05 5.82
N GLU A 112 -16.62 -4.81 6.80
CA GLU A 112 -16.97 -4.29 8.13
C GLU A 112 -15.77 -3.66 8.87
N LYS A 113 -14.55 -4.06 8.51
CA LYS A 113 -13.29 -3.52 9.07
C LYS A 113 -12.57 -2.57 8.11
N ARG A 114 -13.30 -1.93 7.19
CA ARG A 114 -12.79 -0.96 6.21
C ARG A 114 -11.86 -1.56 5.14
N GLY A 115 -11.76 -2.88 5.03
CA GLY A 115 -10.99 -3.58 4.01
C GLY A 115 -11.66 -3.54 2.65
N CYS A 116 -11.68 -2.38 1.98
CA CYS A 116 -12.37 -2.18 0.71
C CYS A 116 -11.59 -2.70 -0.52
N ASN A 117 -10.28 -2.96 -0.39
CA ASN A 117 -9.48 -3.48 -1.50
C ASN A 117 -9.44 -5.02 -1.48
N HIS A 118 -10.22 -5.64 -2.38
CA HIS A 118 -10.36 -7.09 -2.46
C HIS A 118 -9.04 -7.83 -2.79
N ASN A 119 -8.17 -7.26 -3.61
CA ASN A 119 -6.89 -7.88 -3.95
C ASN A 119 -5.96 -7.95 -2.74
N ILE A 120 -5.94 -6.89 -1.92
CA ILE A 120 -5.16 -6.86 -0.68
C ILE A 120 -5.77 -7.80 0.36
N ASN A 121 -7.09 -7.87 0.48
CA ASN A 121 -7.74 -8.81 1.39
C ASN A 121 -7.39 -10.27 1.05
N LEU A 122 -7.46 -10.63 -0.23
CA LEU A 122 -7.04 -11.94 -0.73
C LEU A 122 -5.57 -12.21 -0.44
N PHE A 123 -4.70 -11.23 -0.68
CA PHE A 123 -3.27 -11.35 -0.38
C PHE A 123 -3.00 -11.56 1.11
N HIS A 124 -3.70 -10.84 1.98
CA HIS A 124 -3.57 -11.05 3.42
C HIS A 124 -4.07 -12.42 3.88
N MET A 125 -5.11 -12.99 3.24
CA MET A 125 -5.51 -14.38 3.50
C MET A 125 -4.46 -15.41 3.08
N PHE A 126 -3.65 -15.09 2.07
CA PHE A 126 -2.53 -15.91 1.65
C PHE A 126 -1.34 -15.79 2.61
N TYR A 127 -0.99 -14.54 2.96
CA TYR A 127 0.21 -14.24 3.74
C TYR A 127 0.05 -14.52 5.24
N PHE A 128 -1.15 -14.32 5.77
CA PHE A 128 -1.47 -14.49 7.19
C PHE A 128 -2.54 -15.55 7.42
N LYS A 129 -2.63 -16.04 8.67
CA LYS A 129 -3.79 -16.82 9.10
C LYS A 129 -5.05 -15.95 9.04
N THR A 130 -6.20 -16.61 8.87
CA THR A 130 -7.51 -16.00 8.64
C THR A 130 -7.89 -14.79 9.52
N VAL A 131 -7.70 -14.87 10.85
CA VAL A 131 -8.01 -13.74 11.76
C VAL A 131 -6.98 -12.62 11.62
N ASP A 132 -5.72 -12.99 11.45
CA ASP A 132 -4.61 -12.07 11.29
C ASP A 132 -4.66 -11.36 9.93
N ALA A 133 -5.26 -11.99 8.91
CA ALA A 133 -5.47 -11.40 7.60
C ALA A 133 -6.38 -10.16 7.64
N ILE A 134 -7.48 -10.23 8.40
CA ILE A 134 -8.39 -9.08 8.57
C ILE A 134 -7.68 -7.96 9.33
N LYS A 135 -6.94 -8.30 10.39
CA LYS A 135 -6.15 -7.33 11.16
C LYS A 135 -5.08 -6.67 10.29
N GLY A 136 -4.33 -7.45 9.53
CA GLY A 136 -3.29 -6.95 8.62
C GLY A 136 -3.86 -6.02 7.55
N SER A 137 -4.97 -6.40 6.91
CA SER A 137 -5.64 -5.55 5.91
C SER A 137 -6.14 -4.23 6.51
N THR A 138 -6.72 -4.30 7.71
CA THR A 138 -7.19 -3.12 8.44
C THR A 138 -6.03 -2.19 8.79
N LEU A 139 -4.92 -2.75 9.30
CA LEU A 139 -3.74 -1.99 9.71
C LEU A 139 -3.13 -1.22 8.53
N ILE A 140 -2.92 -1.90 7.39
CA ILE A 140 -2.40 -1.27 6.18
C ILE A 140 -3.35 -0.18 5.68
N THR A 141 -4.66 -0.44 5.66
CA THR A 141 -5.63 0.55 5.17
C THR A 141 -5.67 1.79 6.07
N VAL A 142 -5.61 1.62 7.39
CA VAL A 142 -5.64 2.71 8.37
C VAL A 142 -4.34 3.51 8.39
N ASN A 143 -3.19 2.84 8.29
CA ASN A 143 -1.89 3.49 8.41
C ASN A 143 -1.38 4.07 7.10
N ASP A 144 -1.57 3.35 6.00
CA ASP A 144 -0.92 3.63 4.72
C ASP A 144 -1.91 4.12 3.65
N GLY A 145 -3.22 4.06 3.92
CA GLY A 145 -4.24 4.72 3.11
C GLY A 145 -4.44 4.19 1.69
N LEU A 146 -3.79 3.09 1.30
CA LEU A 146 -3.76 2.56 -0.07
C LEU A 146 -3.28 3.64 -1.07
N PRO A 147 -1.97 3.89 -1.13
CA PRO A 147 -1.44 5.13 -1.68
C PRO A 147 -1.56 5.27 -3.21
N PHE A 148 -1.98 4.21 -3.92
CA PHE A 148 -2.18 4.22 -5.36
C PHE A 148 -3.66 4.22 -5.72
N VAL A 149 -4.04 5.14 -6.59
CA VAL A 149 -5.39 5.28 -7.14
C VAL A 149 -5.40 4.98 -8.63
N LYS A 150 -6.60 4.84 -9.21
CA LYS A 150 -6.76 4.42 -10.62
C LYS A 150 -6.00 5.32 -11.60
N LYS A 151 -5.91 6.63 -11.34
CA LYS A 151 -5.19 7.60 -12.19
C LYS A 151 -3.68 7.33 -12.27
N ASP A 152 -3.09 6.69 -11.27
CA ASP A 152 -1.65 6.42 -11.26
C ASP A 152 -1.25 5.38 -12.32
N ARG A 153 -2.23 4.63 -12.84
CA ARG A 153 -2.03 3.75 -14.01
C ARG A 153 -1.94 4.50 -15.35
N ASN A 154 -2.39 5.75 -15.43
CA ASN A 154 -2.35 6.54 -16.66
C ASN A 154 -1.00 7.28 -16.82
N HIS A 155 -0.17 7.28 -15.77
CA HIS A 155 1.20 7.77 -15.79
C HIS A 155 2.22 6.64 -16.07
N LEU A 156 1.72 5.43 -16.34
CA LEU A 156 2.43 4.25 -16.85
C LEU A 156 2.25 4.18 -18.37
#